data_AF-A0AAV5VFL0-F1
#
_entry.id   AF-A0AAV5VFL0-F1
#
_cell.length_a   1.000
_cell.length_b   1.000
_cell.length_c   1.000
_cell.angle_alpha   90.00
_cell.angle_beta   90.00
_cell.angle_gamma   90.00
#
_symmetry.space_group_name_H-M   'P 1'
#
loop_
_entity.id
_entity.type
_entity.pdbx_description
1 polymer ?
#
loop_
_entity_poly.entity_id
_entity_poly.type
_entity_poly.pdbx_seq_one_letter_code
_entity_poly.pdbx_strand_id
1 'polypeptide(L)'
;MLTSTPSSRILVDVPCRVCQDHSSGKHYGIFSCDGCAGFFKRSIRRHRHYLCKNKGNTEEGRCTVDKTHRNQCRACRLRKCVEIGMNKDAVQHERGPRNSTRNRLHSSSHPTIFPHSTNLYMFEMESKLGLPLMPILPLFPLSPLDASLPSTSDHFDLPGTAAKLFFQVSYDYRILLPLSLSLSLSQISSLCSAWPTLFLLQAIETNSLPREIIVREAEKTGEGQDIISTMQKLTDLDLDETEIKMLKLITLHR
;
A
#
# COMPACT_ATOMS: atom_id res chain seq x y z
N MET A 1 31.21 24.02 47.12
CA MET A 1 29.84 23.49 46.95
C MET A 1 29.44 23.70 45.50
N LEU A 2 29.35 22.62 44.72
CA LEU A 2 28.97 22.67 43.29
C LEU A 2 27.44 22.73 43.19
N THR A 3 26.89 23.87 42.80
CA THR A 3 25.46 24.02 42.56
C THR A 3 25.09 23.41 41.21
N SER A 4 24.35 22.31 41.25
CA SER A 4 23.72 21.68 40.09
C SER A 4 22.61 22.57 39.54
N THR A 5 22.82 23.14 38.35
CA THR A 5 21.75 23.81 37.59
C THR A 5 20.77 22.77 37.06
N PRO A 6 19.45 22.84 37.38
CA PRO A 6 18.47 21.97 36.75
C PRO A 6 18.33 22.36 35.28
N SER A 7 18.89 21.54 34.39
CA SER A 7 18.72 21.66 32.94
C SER A 7 17.34 21.16 32.54
N SER A 8 16.32 21.99 32.73
CA SER A 8 15.04 21.86 32.07
C SER A 8 14.65 23.23 31.52
N ARG A 9 15.30 23.62 30.40
CA ARG A 9 14.84 24.77 29.61
C ARG A 9 13.50 24.39 28.98
N ILE A 10 12.41 24.55 29.72
CA ILE A 10 11.08 24.61 29.14
C ILE A 10 11.15 25.74 28.11
N LEU A 11 10.86 25.44 26.85
CA LEU A 11 10.76 26.45 25.79
C LEU A 11 9.44 27.20 26.01
N VAL A 12 9.41 28.10 27.00
CA VAL A 12 8.19 28.73 27.55
C VAL A 12 7.40 29.54 26.50
N ASP A 13 7.97 29.79 25.31
CA ASP A 13 7.34 30.67 24.31
C ASP A 13 7.26 30.11 22.88
N VAL A 14 7.39 28.79 22.70
CA VAL A 14 7.22 28.21 21.36
C VAL A 14 5.76 27.77 21.15
N PRO A 15 5.03 28.32 20.15
CA PRO A 15 3.66 27.92 19.89
C PRO A 15 3.58 26.62 19.10
N CYS A 16 2.53 25.84 19.36
CA CYS A 16 2.19 24.64 18.62
C CYS A 16 1.81 25.00 17.18
N ARG A 17 2.56 24.49 16.21
CA ARG A 17 2.33 24.78 14.77
C ARG A 17 0.98 24.31 14.23
N VAL A 18 0.26 23.44 14.95
CA VAL A 18 -1.09 22.98 14.57
C VAL A 18 -2.19 23.93 15.06
N CYS A 19 -2.20 24.27 16.35
CA CYS A 19 -3.34 24.91 17.00
C CYS A 19 -2.98 26.16 17.83
N GLN A 20 -1.73 26.60 17.76
CA GLN A 20 -1.18 27.77 18.48
C GLN A 20 -1.27 27.72 20.01
N ASP A 21 -1.56 26.55 20.59
CA ASP A 21 -1.44 26.31 22.03
C ASP A 21 0.05 26.23 22.44
N HIS A 22 0.34 26.27 23.73
CA HIS A 22 1.71 26.17 24.22
C HIS A 22 2.36 24.83 23.81
N SER A 23 3.52 24.87 23.15
CA SER A 23 4.24 23.66 22.74
C SER A 23 4.98 23.05 23.92
N SER A 24 4.89 21.72 24.07
CA SER A 24 5.70 20.95 25.01
C SER A 24 7.06 20.53 24.43
N GLY A 25 7.39 20.97 23.22
CA GLY A 25 8.60 20.62 22.48
C GLY A 25 8.31 20.03 21.10
N LYS A 26 9.35 19.41 20.50
CA LYS A 26 9.23 18.74 19.20
C LYS A 26 8.59 17.36 19.35
N HIS A 27 7.51 17.12 18.61
CA HIS A 27 6.88 15.81 18.47
C HIS A 27 6.67 15.51 16.99
N TYR A 28 7.11 14.32 16.56
CA TYR A 28 6.99 13.88 15.16
C TYR A 28 7.57 14.89 14.15
N GLY A 29 8.71 15.51 14.49
CA GLY A 29 9.43 16.42 13.58
C GLY A 29 9.13 17.92 13.75
N ILE A 30 8.07 18.31 14.45
CA ILE A 30 7.68 19.73 14.60
C ILE A 30 7.33 20.12 16.04
N PHE A 31 7.40 21.42 16.34
CA PHE A 31 6.92 21.96 17.61
C PHE A 31 5.39 21.85 17.71
N SER A 32 4.92 21.09 18.69
CA SER A 32 3.49 20.90 18.93
C SER A 32 3.17 20.76 20.42
N CYS A 33 1.89 20.90 20.77
CA CYS A 33 1.39 20.64 22.12
C CYS A 33 1.07 19.14 22.29
N ASP A 34 0.99 18.67 23.54
CA ASP A 34 0.65 17.28 23.86
C ASP A 34 -0.70 16.84 23.28
N GLY A 35 -1.65 17.77 23.19
CA GLY A 35 -2.96 17.51 22.60
C GLY A 35 -2.87 17.12 21.13
N CYS A 36 -2.05 17.83 20.35
CA CYS A 36 -1.87 17.55 18.92
C CYS A 36 -0.94 16.36 18.68
N ALA A 37 0.13 16.22 19.47
CA ALA A 37 1.02 15.05 19.42
C ALA A 37 0.25 13.75 19.72
N GLY A 38 -0.55 13.73 20.80
CA GLY A 38 -1.35 12.58 21.17
C GLY A 38 -2.47 12.27 20.16
N PHE A 39 -3.09 13.31 19.60
CA PHE A 39 -4.08 13.15 18.53
C PHE A 39 -3.45 12.49 17.29
N PHE A 40 -2.34 13.05 16.78
CA PHE A 40 -1.62 12.52 15.62
C PHE A 40 -1.22 11.06 15.81
N LYS A 41 -0.60 10.73 16.95
CA LYS A 41 -0.23 9.34 17.30
C LYS A 41 -1.41 8.37 17.20
N ARG A 42 -2.54 8.71 17.82
CA ARG A 42 -3.73 7.84 17.84
C ARG A 42 -4.36 7.70 16.47
N SER A 43 -4.32 8.75 15.65
CA SER A 43 -4.88 8.76 14.30
C SER A 43 -4.04 7.92 13.34
N ILE A 44 -2.72 8.10 13.32
CA ILE A 44 -1.82 7.33 12.45
C ILE A 44 -1.81 5.85 12.83
N ARG A 45 -1.64 5.55 14.12
CA ARG A 45 -1.58 4.17 14.62
C ARG A 45 -2.79 3.31 14.29
N ARG A 46 -3.97 3.92 14.32
CA ARG A 46 -5.25 3.21 14.07
C ARG A 46 -5.76 3.46 12.65
N HIS A 47 -4.91 3.97 11.76
CA HIS A 47 -5.24 4.34 10.38
C HIS A 47 -6.61 5.03 10.28
N ARG A 48 -6.81 6.08 11.09
CA ARG A 48 -8.12 6.74 11.20
C ARG A 48 -8.37 7.64 10.00
N HIS A 49 -9.43 7.32 9.26
CA HIS A 49 -10.01 8.20 8.24
C HIS A 49 -11.15 9.01 8.87
N TYR A 50 -11.02 10.33 8.86
CA TYR A 50 -12.06 11.24 9.36
C TYR A 50 -12.69 12.00 8.20
N LEU A 51 -14.01 12.18 8.27
CA LEU A 51 -14.76 12.99 7.31
C LEU A 51 -15.05 14.37 7.91
N CYS A 52 -14.85 15.42 7.12
CA CYS A 52 -15.26 16.77 7.50
C CYS A 52 -16.78 16.89 7.39
N LYS A 53 -17.43 17.45 8.42
CA LYS A 53 -18.88 17.66 8.44
C LYS A 53 -19.31 18.98 7.80
N ASN A 54 -18.41 19.96 7.72
CA ASN A 54 -18.69 21.24 7.08
C ASN A 54 -18.52 21.07 5.56
N LYS A 55 -19.63 20.81 4.87
CA LYS A 55 -19.74 20.78 3.40
C LYS A 55 -20.13 22.15 2.81
N GLY A 56 -20.18 23.22 3.61
CA GLY A 56 -20.56 24.55 3.15
C GLY A 56 -19.87 25.68 3.90
N ASN A 57 -19.79 26.83 3.21
CA ASN A 57 -19.59 28.20 3.69
C ASN A 57 -18.16 28.74 3.84
N THR A 58 -17.12 27.93 3.72
CA THR A 58 -15.74 28.42 3.56
C THR A 58 -14.96 27.29 2.90
N GLU A 59 -14.45 27.55 1.70
CA GLU A 59 -13.62 26.68 0.85
C GLU A 59 -13.41 25.24 1.39
N GLU A 60 -14.05 24.27 0.71
CA GLU A 60 -14.14 22.85 1.06
C GLU A 60 -13.05 22.34 2.00
N GLY A 61 -13.43 21.91 3.22
CA GLY A 61 -12.54 21.18 4.10
C GLY A 61 -11.45 22.00 4.82
N ARG A 62 -11.63 23.32 5.03
CA ARG A 62 -10.71 24.19 5.77
C ARG A 62 -11.24 24.73 7.11
N CYS A 63 -11.75 23.86 7.98
CA CYS A 63 -12.15 24.28 9.34
C CYS A 63 -10.94 24.87 10.11
N THR A 64 -11.17 25.98 10.82
CA THR A 64 -10.17 26.61 11.70
C THR A 64 -9.70 25.64 12.78
N VAL A 65 -8.38 25.55 12.97
CA VAL A 65 -7.74 24.72 14.00
C VAL A 65 -6.93 25.62 14.92
N ASP A 66 -7.53 26.01 16.03
CA ASP A 66 -6.96 26.80 17.13
C ASP A 66 -7.10 26.05 18.47
N LYS A 67 -6.67 26.64 19.58
CA LYS A 67 -6.68 25.98 20.90
C LYS A 67 -8.09 25.53 21.34
N THR A 68 -9.09 26.37 21.11
CA THR A 68 -10.47 26.18 21.56
C THR A 68 -11.26 25.24 20.65
N HIS A 69 -11.06 25.33 19.34
CA HIS A 69 -11.87 24.69 18.32
C HIS A 69 -11.18 23.51 17.62
N ARG A 70 -9.92 23.18 17.95
CA ARG A 70 -9.20 22.01 17.39
C ARG A 70 -9.94 20.67 17.49
N ASN A 71 -10.93 20.53 18.36
CA ASN A 71 -11.71 19.29 18.52
C ASN A 71 -13.00 19.25 17.67
N GLN A 72 -13.41 20.36 17.05
CA GLN A 72 -14.65 20.43 16.26
C GLN A 72 -14.58 19.60 14.98
N CYS A 73 -13.44 19.63 14.28
CA CYS A 73 -13.23 18.87 13.05
C CYS A 73 -11.94 18.05 13.09
N ARG A 74 -12.07 16.74 13.36
CA ARG A 74 -10.94 15.81 13.40
C ARG A 74 -10.27 15.65 12.04
N ALA A 75 -11.04 15.74 10.94
CA ALA A 75 -10.51 15.67 9.58
C ALA A 75 -9.56 16.83 9.29
N CYS A 76 -10.00 18.07 9.49
CA CYS A 76 -9.17 19.26 9.25
C CYS A 76 -7.97 19.32 10.21
N ARG A 77 -8.13 18.88 11.46
CA ARG A 77 -7.02 18.80 12.40
C ARG A 77 -5.95 17.81 11.93
N LEU A 78 -6.33 16.60 11.51
CA LEU A 78 -5.38 15.59 11.04
C LEU A 78 -4.71 16.03 9.75
N ARG A 79 -5.49 16.58 8.81
CA ARG A 79 -4.96 17.18 7.57
C ARG A 79 -3.91 18.24 7.89
N LYS A 80 -4.23 19.20 8.77
CA LYS A 80 -3.29 20.25 9.19
C LYS A 80 -2.04 19.68 9.85
N CYS A 81 -2.14 18.64 10.69
CA CYS A 81 -0.97 17.97 11.27
C CYS A 81 0.00 17.46 10.20
N VAL A 82 -0.52 16.82 9.15
CA VAL A 82 0.29 16.29 8.04
C VAL A 82 0.86 17.42 7.19
N GLU A 83 0.03 18.40 6.82
CA GLU A 83 0.44 19.54 5.96
C GLU A 83 1.59 20.35 6.55
N ILE A 84 1.61 20.57 7.87
CA ILE A 84 2.69 21.30 8.53
C ILE A 84 3.93 20.43 8.80
N GLY A 85 3.92 19.16 8.41
CA GLY A 85 5.09 18.27 8.47
C GLY A 85 5.19 17.36 9.69
N MET A 86 4.09 16.97 10.35
CA MET A 86 4.18 15.87 11.32
C MET A 86 4.52 14.56 10.59
N ASN A 87 5.63 13.94 10.96
CA ASN A 87 6.13 12.71 10.36
C ASN A 87 5.34 11.48 10.86
N LYS A 88 4.57 10.88 9.96
CA LYS A 88 3.78 9.66 10.22
C LYS A 88 4.68 8.45 10.54
N ASP A 89 5.85 8.37 9.92
CA ASP A 89 6.79 7.25 10.04
C ASP A 89 7.52 7.25 11.40
N ALA A 90 7.53 8.40 12.08
CA ALA A 90 8.02 8.51 13.46
C ALA A 90 7.05 7.91 14.50
N VAL A 91 5.86 7.44 14.10
CA VAL A 91 4.88 6.79 14.98
C VAL A 91 5.19 5.28 15.08
N GLN A 92 5.88 4.89 16.15
CA GLN A 92 6.19 3.47 16.43
C GLN A 92 4.93 2.62 16.63
N HIS A 93 4.98 1.33 16.27
CA HIS A 93 3.91 0.33 16.47
C HIS A 93 3.61 0.02 17.96
N GLU A 94 2.56 -0.77 18.27
CA GLU A 94 2.25 -1.21 19.65
C GLU A 94 3.47 -1.84 20.30
N ARG A 95 3.95 -1.21 21.38
CA ARG A 95 4.80 -1.90 22.33
C ARG A 95 3.86 -2.92 22.97
N GLY A 96 4.23 -4.19 22.92
CA GLY A 96 3.48 -5.25 23.57
C GLY A 96 3.21 -4.94 25.04
N PRO A 97 2.29 -5.66 25.70
CA PRO A 97 2.01 -5.49 27.11
C PRO A 97 3.31 -5.40 27.89
N ARG A 98 3.54 -4.29 28.61
CA ARG A 98 4.70 -4.22 29.50
C ARG A 98 4.50 -5.34 30.52
N ASN A 99 5.38 -6.34 30.53
CA ASN A 99 5.43 -7.37 31.57
C ASN A 99 5.81 -6.69 32.91
N SER A 100 4.86 -6.01 33.54
CA SER A 100 4.98 -5.41 34.87
C SER A 100 5.06 -6.46 35.99
N THR A 101 5.13 -7.74 35.64
CA THR A 101 5.17 -8.86 36.60
C THR A 101 6.57 -9.08 37.18
N ARG A 102 7.64 -8.55 36.58
CA ARG A 102 9.02 -8.80 37.05
C ARG A 102 9.48 -7.98 38.26
N ASN A 103 8.58 -7.20 38.88
CA ASN A 103 8.84 -6.54 40.18
C ASN A 103 7.94 -7.04 41.32
N ARG A 104 7.14 -8.10 41.09
CA ARG A 104 6.22 -8.66 42.09
C ARG A 104 6.65 -10.02 42.65
N LEU A 105 7.93 -10.38 42.52
CA LEU A 105 8.50 -11.64 43.04
C LEU A 105 9.19 -11.49 44.41
N HIS A 106 8.76 -10.51 45.23
CA HIS A 106 9.25 -10.35 46.61
C HIS A 106 8.10 -10.22 47.62
N SER A 107 6.99 -10.95 47.43
CA SER A 107 5.99 -11.17 48.48
C SER A 107 5.27 -12.49 48.24
N SER A 108 5.21 -13.28 49.31
CA SER A 108 4.94 -14.71 49.38
C SER A 108 3.46 -15.14 49.29
N SER A 109 3.29 -16.39 48.85
CA SER A 109 2.32 -17.43 49.29
C SER A 109 0.80 -17.24 49.11
N HIS A 110 0.22 -17.92 48.11
CA HIS A 110 -0.81 -18.99 48.27
C HIS A 110 -1.28 -19.57 46.91
N PRO A 111 -1.56 -20.90 46.77
CA PRO A 111 -2.01 -21.53 45.52
C PRO A 111 -3.47 -22.03 45.54
N THR A 112 -4.23 -21.83 44.46
CA THR A 112 -5.42 -22.60 44.04
C THR A 112 -5.49 -22.57 42.49
N ILE A 113 -5.19 -23.65 41.76
CA ILE A 113 -6.00 -24.84 41.39
C ILE A 113 -7.00 -24.59 40.22
N PHE A 114 -6.46 -24.77 38.98
CA PHE A 114 -7.00 -25.33 37.70
C PHE A 114 -8.22 -24.76 36.96
N PRO A 115 -8.49 -25.17 35.69
CA PRO A 115 -7.63 -25.41 34.50
C PRO A 115 -8.18 -24.59 33.27
N HIS A 116 -7.59 -24.45 32.08
CA HIS A 116 -7.16 -25.45 31.10
C HIS A 116 -6.37 -24.75 29.97
N SER A 117 -5.56 -25.57 29.32
CA SER A 117 -4.59 -25.36 28.24
C SER A 117 -4.99 -24.39 27.11
N THR A 118 -4.08 -23.71 26.41
CA THR A 118 -2.82 -24.20 25.84
C THR A 118 -1.74 -23.10 25.77
N ASN A 119 -0.54 -23.47 26.23
CA ASN A 119 0.73 -22.78 26.01
C ASN A 119 1.19 -23.03 24.57
N LEU A 120 1.57 -21.98 23.84
CA LEU A 120 2.97 -21.54 23.63
C LEU A 120 3.62 -22.31 22.49
N TYR A 121 4.09 -21.62 21.45
CA TYR A 121 5.50 -21.68 21.06
C TYR A 121 5.80 -20.56 20.06
N MET A 122 6.67 -19.65 20.50
CA MET A 122 7.57 -18.89 19.65
C MET A 122 8.35 -19.86 18.77
N PHE A 123 8.53 -19.56 17.49
CA PHE A 123 9.73 -20.01 16.80
C PHE A 123 10.37 -18.84 16.06
N GLU A 124 11.58 -18.58 16.53
CA GLU A 124 12.57 -17.65 16.02
C GLU A 124 13.10 -18.17 14.67
N MET A 125 13.52 -17.25 13.82
CA MET A 125 14.21 -17.59 12.58
C MET A 125 15.51 -18.32 12.90
N GLU A 126 15.74 -19.47 12.27
CA GLU A 126 17.07 -19.77 11.76
C GLU A 126 17.03 -20.77 10.60
N SER A 127 17.99 -20.53 9.72
CA SER A 127 18.34 -21.21 8.49
C SER A 127 18.65 -22.71 8.61
N LYS A 128 18.51 -23.38 7.46
CA LYS A 128 19.03 -24.69 7.02
C LYS A 128 18.03 -25.85 7.09
N LEU A 129 18.17 -26.72 6.07
CA LEU A 129 17.30 -27.82 5.62
C LEU A 129 16.30 -27.31 4.55
N GLY A 130 16.70 -27.21 3.28
CA GLY A 130 17.13 -28.34 2.47
C GLY A 130 15.90 -29.18 2.10
N LEU A 131 15.06 -28.66 1.22
CA LEU A 131 13.92 -29.38 0.64
C LEU A 131 13.90 -29.16 -0.88
N PRO A 132 13.46 -30.17 -1.63
CA PRO A 132 14.05 -30.56 -2.90
C PRO A 132 13.69 -29.57 -4.02
N LEU A 133 14.66 -29.33 -4.89
CA LEU A 133 14.47 -28.84 -6.24
C LEU A 133 13.39 -29.73 -6.90
N MET A 134 12.16 -29.23 -6.98
CA MET A 134 11.16 -29.84 -7.85
C MET A 134 11.65 -29.66 -9.28
N PRO A 135 11.59 -30.70 -10.12
CA PRO A 135 12.16 -30.66 -11.46
C PRO A 135 11.47 -29.56 -12.24
N ILE A 136 12.27 -28.71 -12.86
CA ILE A 136 11.89 -27.92 -14.03
C ILE A 136 11.25 -28.93 -14.98
N LEU A 137 9.92 -28.90 -15.09
CA LEU A 137 9.24 -29.58 -16.19
C LEU A 137 9.89 -29.05 -17.46
N PRO A 138 10.37 -29.94 -18.34
CA PRO A 138 11.23 -29.54 -19.44
C PRO A 138 10.49 -28.50 -20.27
N LEU A 139 11.20 -27.40 -20.52
CA LEU A 139 11.05 -26.57 -21.69
C LEU A 139 10.45 -27.44 -22.81
N PHE A 140 9.23 -27.14 -23.25
CA PHE A 140 8.82 -27.61 -24.57
C PHE A 140 9.99 -27.25 -25.50
N PRO A 141 10.57 -28.21 -26.25
CA PRO A 141 11.54 -27.85 -27.26
C PRO A 141 10.80 -26.94 -28.24
N LEU A 142 11.11 -25.64 -28.17
CA LEU A 142 11.04 -24.80 -29.35
C LEU A 142 12.09 -25.37 -30.31
N SER A 143 11.73 -26.46 -30.99
CA SER A 143 12.40 -26.80 -32.23
C SER A 143 12.12 -25.63 -33.18
N PRO A 144 13.16 -25.04 -33.79
CA PRO A 144 12.97 -24.03 -34.80
C PRO A 144 12.31 -24.74 -35.99
N LEU A 145 11.00 -24.54 -36.18
CA LEU A 145 10.40 -24.97 -37.42
C LEU A 145 10.84 -23.97 -38.47
N ASP A 146 11.76 -24.46 -39.29
CA ASP A 146 12.33 -23.78 -40.43
C ASP A 146 11.28 -23.07 -41.27
N ALA A 147 11.72 -21.92 -41.75
CA ALA A 147 11.08 -21.13 -42.76
C ALA A 147 10.86 -21.95 -44.03
N SER A 148 9.60 -22.14 -44.41
CA SER A 148 9.14 -22.05 -45.81
C SER A 148 7.66 -22.36 -45.92
N LEU A 149 6.77 -21.34 -45.94
CA LEU A 149 5.74 -21.12 -46.97
C LEU A 149 4.81 -19.93 -46.65
N PRO A 150 4.10 -19.42 -47.66
CA PRO A 150 4.43 -18.25 -48.42
C PRO A 150 3.87 -16.96 -47.81
N SER A 151 4.61 -15.87 -48.02
CA SER A 151 4.16 -14.49 -47.86
C SER A 151 2.90 -14.22 -48.69
N THR A 152 1.73 -14.25 -48.06
CA THR A 152 0.52 -13.58 -48.55
C THR A 152 -0.35 -13.13 -47.38
N SER A 153 -0.51 -11.81 -47.27
CA SER A 153 -1.39 -11.01 -46.39
C SER A 153 -0.83 -10.58 -45.01
N ASP A 154 -0.81 -9.25 -44.82
CA ASP A 154 -0.62 -8.48 -43.58
C ASP A 154 -1.68 -8.80 -42.51
N HIS A 155 -1.82 -10.06 -42.12
CA HIS A 155 -2.83 -10.46 -41.14
C HIS A 155 -2.20 -10.51 -39.74
N PHE A 156 -2.47 -9.48 -38.94
CA PHE A 156 -2.10 -9.46 -37.53
C PHE A 156 -2.87 -10.54 -36.76
N ASP A 157 -2.14 -11.45 -36.10
CA ASP A 157 -2.72 -12.52 -35.27
C ASP A 157 -3.15 -11.98 -33.90
N LEU A 158 -4.29 -11.30 -33.89
CA LEU A 158 -4.87 -10.73 -32.68
C LEU A 158 -5.20 -11.80 -31.61
N PRO A 159 -5.82 -12.95 -31.95
CA PRO A 159 -6.08 -14.00 -30.96
C PRO A 159 -4.81 -14.57 -30.33
N GLY A 160 -3.79 -14.86 -31.14
CA GLY A 160 -2.50 -15.35 -30.63
C GLY A 160 -1.77 -14.33 -29.76
N THR A 161 -1.83 -13.05 -30.13
CA THR A 161 -1.26 -11.95 -29.33
C THR A 161 -2.00 -11.78 -27.99
N ALA A 162 -3.33 -11.82 -28.00
CA ALA A 162 -4.12 -11.75 -26.78
C ALA A 162 -3.84 -12.94 -25.85
N ALA A 163 -3.67 -14.15 -26.39
CA ALA A 163 -3.28 -15.32 -25.61
C ALA A 163 -1.87 -15.19 -24.99
N LYS A 164 -0.89 -14.65 -25.74
CA LYS A 164 0.45 -14.38 -25.21
C LYS A 164 0.42 -13.40 -24.05
N LEU A 165 -0.29 -12.28 -24.21
CA LEU A 165 -0.49 -11.29 -23.14
C LEU A 165 -1.16 -11.95 -21.93
N PHE A 166 -2.16 -12.81 -22.15
CA PHE A 166 -2.84 -13.52 -21.06
C PHE A 166 -1.86 -14.35 -20.21
N PHE A 167 -1.02 -15.16 -20.86
CA PHE A 167 -0.08 -16.01 -20.15
C PHE A 167 1.06 -15.23 -19.51
N GLN A 168 1.53 -14.15 -20.14
CA GLN A 168 2.56 -13.29 -19.59
C GLN A 168 2.08 -12.58 -18.31
N VAL A 169 0.90 -11.95 -18.38
CA VAL A 169 0.19 -11.37 -17.23
C VAL A 169 0.11 -12.46 -16.14
N SER A 170 -0.50 -13.60 -16.42
CA SER A 170 -0.65 -14.70 -15.45
C SER A 170 0.66 -15.19 -14.81
N TYR A 171 1.75 -15.21 -15.57
CA TYR A 171 3.08 -15.59 -15.09
C TYR A 171 3.66 -14.53 -14.15
N ASP A 172 3.63 -13.25 -14.53
CA ASP A 172 4.10 -12.14 -13.72
C ASP A 172 3.33 -12.03 -12.39
N TYR A 173 2.02 -12.30 -12.39
CA TYR A 173 1.23 -12.29 -11.14
C TYR A 173 1.53 -13.44 -10.19
N ARG A 174 1.97 -14.60 -10.69
CA ARG A 174 2.48 -15.67 -9.81
C ARG A 174 3.75 -15.25 -9.08
N ILE A 175 4.55 -14.35 -9.69
CA ILE A 175 5.77 -13.80 -9.08
C ILE A 175 5.43 -12.69 -8.07
N LEU A 176 4.39 -11.89 -8.33
CA LEU A 176 3.99 -10.74 -7.50
C LEU A 176 3.09 -11.09 -6.30
N LEU A 177 2.39 -12.23 -6.33
CA LEU A 177 1.65 -12.73 -5.16
C LEU A 177 2.56 -13.63 -4.32
N PRO A 178 2.87 -13.29 -3.05
CA PRO A 178 3.52 -14.23 -2.15
C PRO A 178 2.52 -15.34 -1.83
N LEU A 179 2.50 -16.40 -2.62
CA LEU A 179 1.49 -17.44 -2.50
C LEU A 179 2.10 -18.82 -2.27
N SER A 180 1.71 -19.37 -1.13
CA SER A 180 1.43 -20.78 -0.92
C SER A 180 0.79 -21.40 -2.17
N LEU A 181 1.09 -22.69 -2.40
CA LEU A 181 0.75 -23.52 -3.57
C LEU A 181 -0.69 -23.45 -4.15
N SER A 182 -1.64 -22.77 -3.53
CA SER A 182 -3.02 -22.60 -3.99
C SER A 182 -3.50 -21.13 -3.88
N LEU A 183 -4.08 -20.61 -4.98
CA LEU A 183 -4.83 -19.34 -4.95
C LEU A 183 -6.15 -19.53 -4.19
N SER A 184 -6.51 -18.60 -3.31
CA SER A 184 -7.85 -18.55 -2.72
C SER A 184 -8.89 -18.12 -3.75
N LEU A 185 -10.16 -18.49 -3.55
CA LEU A 185 -11.28 -18.03 -4.40
C LEU A 185 -11.37 -16.49 -4.47
N SER A 186 -11.01 -15.80 -3.39
CA SER A 186 -10.98 -14.32 -3.36
C SER A 186 -9.89 -13.75 -4.26
N GLN A 187 -8.73 -14.39 -4.37
CA GLN A 187 -7.64 -13.97 -5.26
C GLN A 187 -8.00 -14.18 -6.72
N ILE A 188 -8.66 -15.30 -7.05
CA ILE A 188 -9.18 -15.54 -8.40
C ILE A 188 -10.20 -14.46 -8.77
N SER A 189 -11.15 -14.16 -7.87
CA SER A 189 -12.15 -13.11 -8.10
C SER A 189 -11.51 -11.73 -8.31
N SER A 190 -10.45 -11.40 -7.56
CA SER A 190 -9.75 -10.12 -7.68
C SER A 190 -8.96 -10.03 -8.99
N LEU A 191 -8.36 -11.14 -9.43
CA LEU A 191 -7.69 -11.20 -10.73
C LEU A 191 -8.70 -11.05 -11.88
N CYS A 192 -9.85 -11.71 -11.81
CA CYS A 192 -10.90 -11.61 -12.82
C CYS A 192 -11.45 -10.18 -12.94
N SER A 193 -11.64 -9.46 -11.83
CA SER A 193 -12.11 -8.07 -11.88
C SER A 193 -11.04 -7.09 -12.38
N ALA A 194 -9.77 -7.33 -12.04
CA ALA A 194 -8.64 -6.52 -12.47
C ALA A 194 -8.23 -6.77 -13.94
N TRP A 195 -8.59 -7.93 -14.50
CA TRP A 195 -8.08 -8.45 -15.77
C TRP A 195 -8.03 -7.45 -16.92
N PRO A 196 -9.09 -6.68 -17.23
CA PRO A 196 -9.08 -5.77 -18.38
C PRO A 196 -8.00 -4.70 -18.25
N THR A 197 -7.79 -4.19 -17.04
CA THR A 197 -6.78 -3.14 -16.78
C THR A 197 -5.37 -3.73 -16.85
N LEU A 198 -5.15 -4.91 -16.29
CA LEU A 198 -3.86 -5.59 -16.33
C LEU A 198 -3.45 -5.94 -17.76
N PHE A 199 -4.41 -6.38 -18.57
CA PHE A 199 -4.20 -6.67 -19.99
C PHE A 199 -3.76 -5.44 -20.77
N LEU A 200 -4.43 -4.29 -20.58
CA LEU A 200 -4.07 -3.04 -21.25
C LEU A 200 -2.69 -2.54 -20.82
N LEU A 201 -2.38 -2.59 -19.53
CA LEU A 201 -1.05 -2.21 -19.02
C LEU A 201 0.05 -3.10 -19.60
N GLN A 202 -0.19 -4.41 -19.74
CA GLN A 202 0.77 -5.33 -20.37
C GLN A 202 0.94 -5.05 -21.86
N ALA A 203 -0.16 -4.77 -22.56
CA ALA A 203 -0.15 -4.48 -23.98
C ALA A 203 0.69 -3.23 -24.29
N ILE A 204 0.59 -2.20 -23.46
CA ILE A 204 1.36 -0.95 -23.57
C ILE A 204 2.83 -1.22 -23.25
N GLU A 205 3.13 -1.89 -22.13
CA GLU A 205 4.51 -2.18 -21.71
C GLU A 205 5.29 -2.95 -22.78
N THR A 206 4.66 -3.94 -23.42
CA THR A 206 5.31 -4.79 -24.42
C THR A 206 5.16 -4.26 -25.84
N ASN A 207 4.42 -3.17 -26.03
CA ASN A 207 4.00 -2.66 -27.33
C ASN A 207 3.44 -3.75 -28.27
N SER A 208 2.77 -4.76 -27.70
CA SER A 208 2.33 -5.95 -28.44
C SER A 208 1.04 -5.73 -29.23
N LEU A 209 0.24 -4.71 -28.88
CA LEU A 209 -1.02 -4.39 -29.53
C LEU A 209 -0.96 -2.99 -30.15
N PRO A 210 -0.70 -2.89 -31.47
CA PRO A 210 -0.72 -1.62 -32.18
C PRO A 210 -2.10 -0.97 -32.13
N ARG A 211 -2.11 0.36 -31.99
CA ARG A 211 -3.33 1.16 -31.88
C ARG A 211 -4.25 0.97 -33.09
N GLU A 212 -3.69 0.79 -34.28
CA GLU A 212 -4.42 0.63 -35.54
C GLU A 212 -5.31 -0.61 -35.54
N ILE A 213 -4.85 -1.69 -34.91
CA ILE A 213 -5.61 -2.95 -34.79
C ILE A 213 -6.79 -2.75 -33.85
N ILE A 214 -6.58 -2.06 -32.73
CA ILE A 214 -7.62 -1.80 -31.73
C ILE A 214 -8.71 -0.89 -32.30
N VAL A 215 -8.33 0.16 -33.02
CA VAL A 215 -9.27 1.05 -33.72
C VAL A 215 -10.11 0.26 -34.73
N ARG A 216 -9.47 -0.57 -35.54
CA ARG A 216 -10.16 -1.40 -36.55
C ARG A 216 -11.17 -2.36 -35.91
N GLU A 217 -10.82 -3.00 -34.79
CA GLU A 217 -11.74 -3.91 -34.10
C GLU A 217 -12.87 -3.16 -33.40
N ALA A 218 -12.59 -2.00 -32.81
CA ALA A 218 -13.62 -1.15 -32.19
C ALA A 218 -14.64 -0.61 -33.21
N GLU A 219 -14.18 -0.29 -34.42
CA GLU A 219 -15.06 0.12 -35.53
C GLU A 219 -15.97 -1.03 -36.00
N LYS A 220 -15.47 -2.27 -36.00
CA LYS A 220 -16.27 -3.46 -36.37
C LYS A 220 -17.36 -3.77 -35.35
N THR A 221 -17.07 -3.66 -34.07
CA THR A 221 -18.01 -3.98 -32.98
C THR A 221 -18.93 -2.81 -32.62
N GLY A 222 -18.52 -1.57 -32.94
CA GLY A 222 -19.20 -0.36 -32.49
C GLY A 222 -18.96 -0.03 -31.01
N GLU A 223 -18.05 -0.76 -30.36
CA GLU A 223 -17.73 -0.68 -28.93
C GLU A 223 -16.22 -0.49 -28.75
N GLY A 224 -15.74 0.07 -27.63
CA GLY A 224 -14.30 0.18 -27.34
C GLY A 224 -13.64 1.55 -27.60
N GLN A 225 -14.43 2.60 -27.85
CA GLN A 225 -13.92 3.98 -27.93
C GLN A 225 -13.29 4.46 -26.62
N ASP A 226 -13.80 3.98 -25.49
CA ASP A 226 -13.26 4.15 -24.14
C ASP A 226 -11.88 3.48 -23.99
N ILE A 227 -11.68 2.28 -24.56
CA ILE A 227 -10.39 1.59 -24.57
C ILE A 227 -9.36 2.37 -25.36
N ILE A 228 -9.72 2.84 -26.57
CA ILE A 228 -8.84 3.67 -27.41
C ILE A 228 -8.46 4.96 -26.67
N SER A 229 -9.43 5.65 -26.07
CA SER A 229 -9.16 6.86 -25.27
C SER A 229 -8.26 6.57 -24.07
N THR A 230 -8.40 5.42 -23.43
CA THR A 230 -7.61 5.06 -22.25
C THR A 230 -6.18 4.72 -22.63
N MET A 231 -5.99 3.94 -23.69
CA MET A 231 -4.65 3.61 -24.20
C MET A 231 -3.90 4.85 -24.66
N GLN A 232 -4.58 5.80 -25.33
CA GLN A 232 -3.96 7.07 -25.70
C GLN A 232 -3.47 7.82 -24.47
N LYS A 233 -4.34 8.01 -23.47
CA LYS A 233 -3.96 8.69 -22.21
C LYS A 233 -2.81 8.01 -21.50
N LEU A 234 -2.79 6.68 -21.46
CA LEU A 234 -1.70 5.93 -20.84
C LEU A 234 -0.38 6.05 -21.61
N THR A 235 -0.44 6.14 -22.94
CA THR A 235 0.75 6.37 -23.79
C THR A 235 1.27 7.80 -23.62
N ASP A 236 0.37 8.79 -23.54
CA ASP A 236 0.72 10.21 -23.35
C ASP A 236 1.38 10.50 -21.99
N LEU A 237 1.19 9.61 -21.00
CA LEU A 237 1.81 9.72 -19.68
C LEU A 237 3.30 9.32 -19.67
N ASP A 238 3.80 8.68 -20.73
CA ASP A 238 5.20 8.24 -20.87
C ASP A 238 5.74 7.53 -19.62
N LEU A 239 4.95 6.56 -19.12
CA LEU A 239 5.23 5.86 -17.88
C LEU A 239 6.46 4.95 -18.02
N ASP A 240 7.35 5.01 -17.03
CA ASP A 240 8.49 4.09 -16.98
C ASP A 240 8.06 2.67 -16.57
N GLU A 241 8.95 1.68 -16.75
CA GLU A 241 8.67 0.29 -16.38
C GLU A 241 8.28 0.12 -14.90
N THR A 242 8.84 0.95 -14.01
CA THR A 242 8.59 0.88 -12.57
C THR A 242 7.17 1.37 -12.26
N GLU A 243 6.76 2.47 -12.88
CA GLU A 243 5.43 3.05 -12.75
C GLU A 243 4.35 2.10 -13.28
N ILE A 244 4.58 1.47 -14.44
CA ILE A 244 3.69 0.45 -14.99
C ILE A 244 3.55 -0.74 -14.02
N LYS A 245 4.66 -1.24 -13.45
CA LYS A 245 4.64 -2.30 -12.42
C LYS A 245 3.85 -1.87 -11.18
N MET A 246 4.00 -0.63 -10.72
CA MET A 246 3.22 -0.10 -9.60
C MET A 246 1.72 -0.03 -9.92
N LEU A 247 1.34 0.43 -11.11
CA LEU A 247 -0.06 0.48 -11.53
C LEU A 247 -0.69 -0.91 -11.58
N LYS A 248 0.03 -1.93 -12.08
CA LYS A 248 -0.42 -3.34 -12.05
C LYS A 248 -0.66 -3.81 -10.62
N LEU A 249 0.24 -3.52 -9.69
CA LEU A 249 0.10 -3.86 -8.26
C LEU A 249 -1.11 -3.17 -7.62
N ILE A 250 -1.29 -1.87 -7.85
CA ILE A 250 -2.45 -1.12 -7.32
C ILE A 250 -3.76 -1.70 -7.85
N THR A 251 -3.79 -2.08 -9.14
CA THR A 251 -4.98 -2.64 -9.79
C THR A 251 -5.39 -3.98 -9.17
N LEU A 252 -4.45 -4.83 -8.80
CA LEU A 252 -4.72 -6.12 -8.15
C LEU A 252 -5.27 -6.01 -6.73
N HIS A 253 -4.83 -4.99 -5.98
CA HIS A 253 -5.09 -4.87 -4.55
C HIS A 253 -6.21 -3.87 -4.22
N ARG A 254 -6.99 -3.48 -5.22
CA ARG A 254 -8.16 -2.62 -5.09
C ARG A 254 -9.38 -3.38 -4.62
#